data_AF-A0A8I2YXV8-F1
#
_entry.id   AF-A0A8I2YXV8-F1
#
_cell.length_a   1.000
_cell.length_b   1.000
_cell.length_c   1.000
_cell.angle_alpha   90.00
_cell.angle_beta   90.00
_cell.angle_gamma   90.00
#
_symmetry.space_group_name_H-M   'P 1'
#
loop_
_entity.id
_entity.type
_entity.pdbx_description
1 polymer ?
#
loop_
_entity_poly.entity_id
_entity_poly.type
_entity_poly.pdbx_seq_one_letter_code
_entity_poly.pdbx_strand_id
1 'polypeptide(L)'
;MATTSPNRVHPSTPVPSISDIRKCAEEILKLRPCLWQLKVVEALLKRDQDVLCIAGTGMGKTLTFWMPLLFRPDGIQIIVTPLNMLGKQNTSSIKAGIKAIAINSDTATPLSFQVSYVSTIVCRVMAYHTVPHRP
;
A
#
# COMPACT_ATOMS: atom_id res chain seq x y z
N MET A 1 25.57 -25.41 4.86
CA MET A 1 24.24 -26.00 5.08
C MET A 1 23.21 -24.88 4.97
N ALA A 2 22.51 -24.78 3.84
CA ALA A 2 21.47 -23.78 3.64
C ALA A 2 20.16 -24.31 4.22
N THR A 3 19.66 -23.67 5.27
CA THR A 3 18.34 -23.95 5.82
C THR A 3 17.30 -23.29 4.92
N THR A 4 16.72 -24.07 4.01
CA THR A 4 15.58 -23.64 3.20
C THR A 4 14.39 -23.40 4.14
N SER A 5 14.02 -22.13 4.31
CA SER A 5 12.87 -21.74 5.14
C SER A 5 11.59 -22.37 4.57
N PRO A 6 10.73 -23.00 5.39
CA PRO A 6 9.54 -23.68 4.90
C PRO A 6 8.58 -22.65 4.30
N ASN A 7 8.21 -22.87 3.04
CA ASN A 7 7.23 -22.08 2.30
C ASN A 7 5.91 -22.08 3.09
N ARG A 8 5.61 -20.99 3.81
CA ARG A 8 4.39 -20.87 4.61
C ARG A 8 3.22 -20.76 3.63
N VAL A 9 2.53 -21.88 3.40
CA VAL A 9 1.25 -21.91 2.70
C VAL A 9 0.25 -21.16 3.56
N HIS A 10 0.06 -19.88 3.26
CA HIS A 10 -1.06 -19.12 3.80
C HIS A 10 -2.33 -19.68 3.14
N PRO A 11 -3.36 -20.07 3.91
CA PRO A 11 -4.63 -20.47 3.32
C PRO A 11 -5.11 -19.34 2.41
N SER A 12 -5.37 -19.67 1.15
CA SER A 12 -5.83 -18.72 0.16
C SER A 12 -7.23 -18.26 0.57
N THR A 13 -7.32 -17.13 1.27
CA THR A 13 -8.61 -16.46 1.47
C THR A 13 -9.21 -16.21 0.08
N PRO A 14 -10.47 -16.61 -0.16
CA PRO A 14 -11.12 -16.33 -1.43
C PRO A 14 -11.03 -14.84 -1.75
N VAL A 15 -10.74 -14.52 -3.02
CA VAL A 15 -10.71 -13.13 -3.47
C VAL A 15 -12.12 -12.55 -3.29
N PRO A 16 -12.27 -11.45 -2.54
CA PRO A 16 -13.58 -10.85 -2.30
C PRO A 16 -14.19 -10.31 -3.59
N SER A 17 -15.52 -10.33 -3.70
CA SER A 17 -16.19 -9.77 -4.87
C SER A 17 -16.06 -8.24 -4.91
N ILE A 18 -16.23 -7.64 -6.09
CA ILE A 18 -16.28 -6.17 -6.25
C ILE A 18 -17.30 -5.52 -5.29
N SER A 19 -18.42 -6.19 -5.03
CA SER A 19 -19.45 -5.71 -4.10
C SER A 19 -18.96 -5.72 -2.66
N ASP A 20 -18.25 -6.77 -2.25
CA ASP A 20 -17.66 -6.87 -0.90
C ASP A 20 -16.58 -5.82 -0.70
N ILE A 21 -15.71 -5.61 -1.71
CA ILE A 21 -14.69 -4.56 -1.70
C ILE A 21 -15.33 -3.18 -1.50
N ARG A 22 -16.40 -2.88 -2.25
CA ARG A 22 -17.12 -1.61 -2.13
C ARG A 22 -17.74 -1.44 -0.74
N LYS A 23 -18.45 -2.46 -0.26
CA LYS A 23 -19.13 -2.44 1.03
C LYS A 23 -18.12 -2.19 2.16
N CYS A 24 -17.01 -2.92 2.16
CA CYS A 24 -15.97 -2.78 3.17
C CYS A 24 -15.32 -1.39 3.15
N ALA A 25 -15.06 -0.83 1.96
CA ALA A 25 -14.52 0.53 1.82
C ALA A 25 -15.50 1.60 2.35
N GLU A 26 -16.80 1.45 2.07
CA GLU A 26 -17.83 2.37 2.58
C GLU A 26 -17.99 2.28 4.10
N GLU A 27 -17.94 1.07 4.65
CA GLU A 27 -18.09 0.82 6.08
C GLU A 27 -16.88 1.31 6.88
N ILE A 28 -15.66 1.01 6.41
CA ILE A 28 -14.42 1.27 7.16
C ILE A 28 -13.82 2.62 6.78
N LEU A 29 -13.59 2.87 5.49
CA LEU A 29 -12.93 4.10 5.02
C LEU A 29 -13.90 5.28 4.86
N LYS A 30 -15.21 5.05 4.96
CA LYS A 30 -16.27 6.06 4.74
C LYS A 30 -16.18 6.72 3.36
N LEU A 31 -15.69 5.98 2.37
CA LEU A 31 -15.53 6.43 0.99
C LEU A 31 -16.18 5.41 0.05
N ARG A 32 -16.84 5.89 -1.01
CA ARG A 32 -17.43 5.07 -2.06
C ARG A 32 -16.51 5.00 -3.28
N PRO A 33 -15.82 3.88 -3.52
CA PRO A 33 -14.95 3.75 -4.68
C PRO A 33 -15.75 3.61 -5.98
N CYS A 34 -15.22 4.18 -7.05
CA CYS A 34 -15.75 3.97 -8.40
C CYS A 34 -15.27 2.63 -8.98
N LEU A 35 -15.87 2.20 -10.10
CA LEU A 35 -15.67 0.86 -10.64
C LEU A 35 -14.19 0.54 -10.96
N TRP A 36 -13.45 1.49 -11.54
CA TRP A 36 -12.05 1.23 -11.89
C TRP A 36 -11.17 1.04 -10.66
N GLN A 37 -11.42 1.78 -9.57
CA GLN A 37 -10.72 1.61 -8.30
C GLN A 37 -10.95 0.21 -7.73
N LEU A 38 -12.20 -0.28 -7.79
CA LEU A 38 -12.56 -1.62 -7.34
C LEU A 38 -11.87 -2.70 -8.18
N LYS A 39 -11.81 -2.54 -9.51
CA LYS A 39 -11.11 -3.48 -10.40
C LYS A 39 -9.62 -3.56 -10.12
N VAL A 40 -8.97 -2.42 -9.86
CA VAL A 40 -7.55 -2.38 -9.46
C VAL A 40 -7.36 -3.13 -8.14
N VAL A 41 -8.22 -2.89 -7.14
CA VAL A 41 -8.12 -3.57 -5.84
C VAL A 41 -8.36 -5.08 -5.96
N GLU A 42 -9.34 -5.51 -6.75
CA GLU A 42 -9.58 -6.93 -7.02
C GLU A 42 -8.32 -7.58 -7.62
N ALA A 43 -7.69 -6.96 -8.61
CA ALA A 43 -6.45 -7.46 -9.20
C ALA A 43 -5.31 -7.52 -8.18
N LEU A 44 -5.14 -6.49 -7.33
CA LEU A 44 -4.14 -6.50 -6.26
C LEU A 44 -4.39 -7.59 -5.20
N LEU A 45 -5.65 -7.93 -4.95
CA LEU A 45 -6.04 -8.99 -4.00
C LEU A 45 -5.86 -10.40 -4.56
N LYS A 46 -5.94 -10.59 -5.89
CA LYS A 46 -5.65 -11.87 -6.57
C LYS A 46 -4.20 -12.33 -6.41
N ARG A 47 -3.24 -11.39 -6.43
CA ARG A 47 -1.79 -11.64 -6.23
C ARG A 47 -1.19 -12.66 -7.20
N ASP A 48 -1.73 -12.74 -8.40
CA ASP A 48 -1.27 -13.59 -9.49
C ASP A 48 -0.44 -12.82 -10.54
N GLN A 49 -0.55 -11.49 -10.58
CA GLN A 49 0.09 -10.62 -11.57
C GLN A 49 0.46 -9.23 -11.04
N ASP A 50 1.38 -8.56 -11.74
CA ASP A 50 1.67 -7.14 -11.54
C ASP A 50 0.58 -6.26 -12.15
N VAL A 51 0.24 -5.15 -11.48
CA VAL A 51 -0.86 -4.26 -11.89
C VAL A 51 -0.34 -2.86 -12.23
N LEU A 52 -0.52 -2.43 -13.49
CA LEU A 52 -0.28 -1.05 -13.93
C LEU A 52 -1.61 -0.27 -13.99
N CYS A 53 -1.74 0.75 -13.13
CA CYS A 53 -2.90 1.64 -13.13
C CYS A 53 -2.55 3.01 -13.74
N ILE A 54 -3.19 3.35 -14.86
CA ILE A 54 -3.07 4.67 -15.49
C ILE A 54 -4.36 5.44 -15.23
N ALA A 55 -4.26 6.52 -14.46
CA ALA A 55 -5.36 7.44 -14.21
C ALA A 55 -4.80 8.86 -14.02
N GLY A 56 -5.57 9.86 -14.42
CA GLY A 56 -5.22 11.28 -14.25
C GLY A 56 -5.02 11.71 -12.80
N THR A 57 -4.41 12.87 -12.61
CA THR A 57 -4.27 13.52 -11.29
C THR A 57 -5.65 13.85 -10.73
N GLY A 58 -5.83 13.76 -9.42
CA GLY A 58 -7.13 14.04 -8.77
C GLY A 58 -8.17 12.91 -8.90
N MET A 59 -7.96 11.91 -9.75
CA MET A 59 -8.92 10.80 -9.94
C MET A 59 -9.04 9.85 -8.73
N GLY A 60 -8.22 10.01 -7.69
CA GLY A 60 -8.33 9.22 -6.47
C GLY A 60 -7.57 7.89 -6.48
N LYS A 61 -6.44 7.80 -7.21
CA LYS A 61 -5.53 6.63 -7.18
C LYS A 61 -5.13 6.23 -5.76
N THR A 62 -4.90 7.20 -4.88
CA THR A 62 -4.47 6.94 -3.49
C THR A 62 -5.40 5.99 -2.74
N LEU A 63 -6.71 6.00 -3.02
CA LEU A 63 -7.65 5.10 -2.37
C LEU A 63 -7.35 3.62 -2.66
N THR A 64 -6.80 3.29 -3.83
CA THR A 64 -6.44 1.92 -4.20
C THR A 64 -5.23 1.39 -3.43
N PHE A 65 -4.48 2.25 -2.74
CA PHE A 65 -3.38 1.83 -1.87
C PHE A 65 -3.87 1.30 -0.52
N TRP A 66 -5.03 1.76 -0.05
CA TRP A 66 -5.53 1.43 1.29
C TRP A 66 -6.52 0.27 1.29
N MET A 67 -7.39 0.21 0.27
CA MET A 67 -8.43 -0.81 0.19
C MET A 67 -7.92 -2.27 0.29
N PRO A 68 -6.76 -2.66 -0.27
CA PRO A 68 -6.27 -4.04 -0.14
C PRO A 68 -6.00 -4.47 1.31
N LEU A 69 -5.65 -3.53 2.20
CA LEU A 69 -5.35 -3.82 3.61
C LEU A 69 -6.60 -4.19 4.41
N LEU A 70 -7.79 -3.77 3.97
CA LEU A 70 -9.05 -4.11 4.63
C LEU A 70 -9.33 -5.62 4.60
N PHE A 71 -8.77 -6.32 3.61
CA PHE A 71 -8.94 -7.76 3.41
C PHE A 71 -7.73 -8.58 3.87
N ARG A 72 -6.72 -7.91 4.45
CA ARG A 72 -5.49 -8.54 4.92
C ARG A 72 -5.11 -7.94 6.27
N PRO A 73 -5.72 -8.39 7.37
CA PRO A 73 -5.45 -7.84 8.70
C PRO A 73 -3.96 -7.91 9.06
N ASP A 74 -3.27 -9.00 8.71
CA ASP A 74 -1.83 -9.15 8.94
C ASP A 74 -0.95 -8.63 7.79
N GLY A 75 -1.55 -7.98 6.79
CA GLY A 75 -0.87 -7.49 5.61
C GLY A 75 -0.04 -6.24 5.89
N ILE A 76 1.12 -6.16 5.25
CA ILE A 76 1.94 -4.95 5.18
C ILE A 76 1.90 -4.46 3.74
N GLN A 77 1.55 -3.19 3.55
CA GLN A 77 1.63 -2.49 2.26
C GLN A 77 2.85 -1.58 2.29
N ILE A 78 3.68 -1.63 1.26
CA ILE A 78 4.78 -0.68 1.08
C ILE A 78 4.40 0.29 -0.05
N ILE A 79 4.30 1.57 0.28
CA ILE A 79 4.00 2.61 -0.72
C ILE A 79 5.27 3.42 -0.93
N VAL A 80 5.82 3.33 -2.14
CA VAL A 80 6.98 4.10 -2.54
C VAL A 80 6.53 5.43 -3.13
N THR A 81 6.97 6.55 -2.53
CA THR A 81 6.69 7.89 -3.06
C THR A 81 7.98 8.68 -3.32
N PRO A 82 8.04 9.48 -4.38
CA PRO A 82 9.23 10.27 -4.70
C PRO A 82 9.39 11.52 -3.82
N LEU A 83 8.33 12.02 -3.17
CA LEU A 83 8.33 13.26 -2.39
C LEU A 83 7.93 13.03 -0.93
N ASN A 84 8.72 13.59 0.00
CA ASN A 84 8.46 13.51 1.45
C ASN A 84 7.07 14.05 1.84
N MET A 85 6.61 15.12 1.19
CA MET A 85 5.30 15.72 1.49
C MET A 85 4.15 14.77 1.17
N LEU A 86 4.25 14.01 0.08
CA LEU A 86 3.25 13.00 -0.28
C LEU A 86 3.23 11.86 0.74
N GLY A 87 4.39 11.44 1.24
CA GLY A 87 4.48 10.46 2.32
C GLY A 87 3.77 10.92 3.60
N LYS A 88 4.03 12.17 4.03
CA LYS A 88 3.39 12.78 5.22
C LYS A 88 1.88 12.95 5.04
N GLN A 89 1.43 13.43 3.88
CA GLN A 89 0.01 13.58 3.55
C GLN A 89 -0.71 12.24 3.55
N ASN A 90 -0.08 11.19 3.02
CA ASN A 90 -0.65 9.84 3.02
C ASN A 90 -0.82 9.32 4.46
N THR A 91 0.19 9.47 5.33
CA THR A 91 0.09 9.02 6.73
C THR A 91 -0.96 9.77 7.55
N SER A 92 -1.20 11.05 7.30
CA SER A 92 -2.22 11.83 8.01
C SER A 92 -3.64 11.65 7.47
N SER A 93 -3.77 11.30 6.18
CA SER A 93 -5.05 11.06 5.52
C SER A 93 -5.68 9.71 5.84
N ILE A 94 -4.90 8.76 6.36
CA ILE A 94 -5.40 7.45 6.78
C ILE A 94 -6.18 7.60 8.09
N LYS A 95 -7.45 7.18 8.03
CA LYS A 95 -8.32 6.96 9.17
C LYS A 95 -8.82 5.51 9.12
N ALA A 96 -9.50 5.06 10.18
CA ALA A 96 -10.09 3.74 10.33
C ALA A 96 -9.14 2.59 10.76
N GLY A 97 -8.24 2.87 11.71
CA GLY A 97 -7.48 1.83 12.41
C GLY A 97 -6.27 1.27 11.65
N ILE A 98 -6.05 1.67 10.41
CA ILE A 98 -4.83 1.37 9.65
C ILE A 98 -3.69 2.22 10.22
N LYS A 99 -2.67 1.59 10.79
CA LYS A 99 -1.45 2.28 11.21
C LYS A 99 -0.57 2.54 9.99
N ALA A 100 0.02 3.72 9.90
CA ALA A 100 0.98 4.01 8.84
C ALA A 100 2.15 4.83 9.38
N ILE A 101 3.33 4.53 8.86
CA ILE A 101 4.57 5.25 9.17
C ILE A 101 5.22 5.75 7.88
N ALA A 102 5.69 7.00 7.89
CA ALA A 102 6.49 7.56 6.81
C ALA A 102 7.98 7.36 7.11
N ILE A 103 8.66 6.61 6.26
CA ILE A 103 10.10 6.36 6.36
C ILE A 103 10.83 7.23 5.33
N ASN A 104 11.73 8.08 5.82
CA ASN A 104 12.62 8.92 5.03
C ASN A 104 14.03 8.95 5.66
N SER A 105 14.94 9.74 5.10
CA SER A 105 16.33 9.87 5.61
C SER A 105 16.40 10.15 7.11
N ASP A 106 15.45 10.91 7.63
CA ASP A 106 15.48 11.43 9.00
C ASP A 106 14.77 10.48 9.97
N THR A 107 13.89 9.61 9.46
CA THR A 107 13.08 8.69 10.27
C THR A 107 13.47 7.22 10.11
N ALA A 108 14.50 6.91 9.32
CA ALA A 108 15.01 5.55 9.10
C ALA A 108 15.84 5.06 10.31
N THR A 109 15.16 4.61 11.35
CA THR A 109 15.76 4.03 12.55
C THR A 109 15.34 2.58 12.71
N PRO A 110 16.08 1.71 13.43
CA PRO A 110 15.66 0.34 13.69
C PRO A 110 14.25 0.23 14.28
N LEU A 111 13.85 1.16 15.15
CA LEU A 111 12.49 1.23 15.71
C LEU A 111 11.43 1.44 14.63
N SER A 112 11.72 2.25 13.61
CA SER A 112 10.81 2.49 12.49
C SER A 112 10.60 1.25 11.61
N PHE A 113 11.49 0.25 11.72
CA PHE A 113 11.38 -1.05 11.05
C PHE A 113 10.85 -2.17 11.96
N GLN A 114 10.73 -1.94 13.28
CA GLN A 114 10.14 -2.89 14.24
C GLN A 114 8.61 -2.87 14.23
N VAL A 115 8.02 -2.79 13.03
CA VAL A 115 6.59 -2.70 12.83
C VAL A 115 5.91 -4.01 13.27
N SER A 116 5.18 -3.96 14.39
CA SER A 116 4.27 -5.04 14.81
C SER A 116 2.97 -5.00 14.01
N TYR A 117 2.51 -6.19 13.61
CA TYR A 117 1.29 -6.56 12.88
C TYR A 117 0.24 -5.43 12.69
N VAL A 118 -0.15 -5.23 11.42
CA VAL A 118 -1.07 -4.19 10.90
C VAL A 118 -0.47 -2.80 10.75
N SER A 119 0.65 -2.63 10.02
CA SER A 119 1.04 -1.28 9.58
C SER A 119 1.40 -1.20 8.10
N THR A 120 0.96 -0.12 7.47
CA THR A 120 1.44 0.34 6.17
C THR A 120 2.77 1.05 6.35
N ILE A 121 3.76 0.67 5.56
CA ILE A 121 5.04 1.39 5.51
C ILE A 121 5.00 2.28 4.27
N VAL A 122 4.97 3.59 4.46
CA VAL A 122 5.15 4.54 3.36
C VAL A 122 6.64 4.83 3.26
N CYS A 123 7.33 4.14 2.35
CA CYS A 123 8.75 4.31 2.12
C CYS A 123 9.02 5.43 1.11
N ARG A 124 10.01 6.26 1.40
CA ARG A 124 10.72 7.02 0.38
C ARG A 124 11.71 6.09 -0.33
N VAL A 125 11.62 5.98 -1.65
CA VAL A 125 12.80 5.62 -2.46
C VAL A 125 13.42 6.93 -2.88
N MET A 126 14.62 7.23 -2.37
CA MET A 126 15.44 8.27 -2.96
C MET A 126 15.82 7.81 -4.36
N ALA A 127 15.20 8.40 -5.38
CA ALA A 127 15.82 8.43 -6.68
C ALA A 127 17.11 9.24 -6.53
N TYR A 128 18.27 8.58 -6.66
CA TYR A 128 19.55 9.25 -6.78
C TYR A 128 19.45 10.17 -8.00
N HIS A 129 19.63 11.47 -7.78
CA HIS A 129 19.77 12.41 -8.87
C HIS A 129 21.14 12.17 -9.49
N THR A 130 21.21 11.48 -10.62
CA THR A 130 22.38 11.58 -11.48
C THR A 130 22.37 12.98 -12.06
N VAL A 131 23.20 13.86 -11.51
CA VAL A 131 23.47 15.16 -12.14
C VAL A 131 24.10 14.84 -13.50
N PRO A 132 23.50 15.22 -14.64
CA PRO A 132 24.18 15.05 -15.92
C PRO A 132 25.43 15.95 -15.87
N HIS A 133 26.60 15.33 -15.87
CA HIS A 133 27.84 16.03 -16.13
C HIS A 133 27.70 16.61 -17.54
N ARG A 134 27.53 17.92 -17.65
CA ARG A 134 27.61 18.61 -18.94
C ARG A 134 29.08 18.56 -19.37
N PRO A 135 29.40 18.19 -20.62
CA PRO A 135 30.76 18.28 -21.17
C PRO A 135 31.21 19.74 -21.28
#